data_AF-N1RSR4-F1
#
_entry.id   AF-N1RSR4-F1
#
_cell.length_a   1.000
_cell.length_b   1.000
_cell.length_c   1.000
_cell.angle_alpha   90.00
_cell.angle_beta   90.00
_cell.angle_gamma   90.00
#
_symmetry.space_group_name_H-M   'P 1'
#
loop_
_entity.id
_entity.type
_entity.pdbx_description
1 polymer ?
#
loop_
_entity_poly.entity_id
_entity_poly.type
_entity_poly.pdbx_seq_one_letter_code
_entity_poly.pdbx_strand_id
1 'polypeptide(L)'
;ANLPAKEQHSSLLKTPQSSVQLRRALDLVPASATQDPTIRLLFRKIGSQLDRHNFNIEQQNRQISVLQRENEENRPKRRKKVIYNPNAEFAKIPAIKKAREQMWRTLQPERTANRVKKLKLEDLCTQFHLNIH
;
A
#
# COMPACT_ATOMS: atom_id res chain seq x y z
N ALA A 1 -32.85 -44.20 -5.03
CA ALA A 1 -31.69 -43.29 -5.09
C ALA A 1 -32.09 -42.10 -5.96
N ASN A 2 -32.42 -40.97 -5.35
CA ASN A 2 -32.92 -39.78 -6.04
C ASN A 2 -31.75 -38.88 -6.46
N LEU A 3 -31.64 -38.60 -7.75
CA LEU A 3 -30.71 -37.64 -8.33
C LEU A 3 -31.14 -36.19 -7.97
N PRO A 4 -30.21 -35.24 -7.78
CA PRO A 4 -30.57 -33.89 -7.34
C PRO A 4 -31.02 -33.04 -8.53
N ALA A 5 -32.33 -32.84 -8.66
CA ALA A 5 -32.95 -31.99 -9.69
C ALA A 5 -32.87 -30.47 -9.40
N LYS A 6 -31.91 -29.99 -8.59
CA LYS A 6 -31.95 -28.60 -8.05
C LYS A 6 -30.88 -27.63 -8.56
N GLU A 7 -29.94 -28.03 -9.42
CA GLU A 7 -28.85 -27.14 -9.84
C GLU A 7 -28.91 -26.63 -11.29
N GLN A 8 -29.89 -27.04 -12.10
CA GLN A 8 -29.92 -26.66 -13.53
C GLN A 8 -30.58 -25.31 -13.83
N HIS A 9 -31.37 -24.76 -12.90
CA HIS A 9 -32.15 -23.54 -13.16
C HIS A 9 -31.43 -22.22 -12.84
N SER A 10 -30.26 -22.24 -12.18
CA SER A 10 -29.52 -21.01 -11.86
C SER A 10 -28.88 -20.34 -13.09
N SER A 11 -28.65 -21.12 -14.15
CA SER A 11 -28.07 -20.63 -15.41
C SER A 11 -29.12 -20.08 -16.39
N LEU A 12 -30.38 -20.49 -16.25
CA LEU A 12 -31.49 -20.13 -17.16
C LEU A 12 -31.97 -18.68 -17.01
N LEU A 13 -31.64 -18.00 -15.90
CA LEU A 13 -32.05 -16.62 -15.62
C LEU A 13 -30.90 -15.60 -15.75
N LYS A 14 -29.76 -15.98 -16.33
CA LYS A 14 -28.64 -15.05 -16.51
C LYS A 14 -28.92 -14.11 -17.68
N THR A 15 -29.03 -12.81 -17.38
CA THR A 15 -29.10 -11.75 -18.38
C THR A 15 -27.83 -11.77 -19.24
N PRO A 16 -27.93 -11.85 -20.57
CA PRO A 16 -26.77 -11.81 -21.44
C PRO A 16 -26.08 -10.46 -21.35
N GLN A 17 -24.76 -10.46 -21.19
CA GLN A 17 -23.97 -9.24 -21.05
C GLN A 17 -23.41 -8.74 -22.39
N SER A 18 -23.43 -9.55 -23.45
CA SER A 18 -22.92 -9.18 -24.77
C SER A 18 -23.78 -9.73 -25.89
N SER A 19 -23.63 -9.19 -27.10
CA SER A 19 -24.34 -9.72 -28.28
C SER A 19 -23.99 -11.17 -28.59
N VAL A 20 -22.78 -11.62 -28.24
CA VAL A 20 -22.33 -13.00 -28.42
C VAL A 20 -23.05 -13.93 -27.45
N GLN A 21 -23.17 -13.53 -26.18
CA GLN A 21 -23.92 -14.30 -25.19
C GLN A 21 -25.41 -14.33 -25.52
N LEU A 22 -25.97 -13.22 -25.99
CA LEU A 22 -27.36 -13.14 -26.43
C LEU A 22 -27.63 -14.09 -27.60
N ARG A 23 -26.75 -14.13 -28.61
CA ARG A 23 -26.86 -15.07 -29.74
C ARG A 23 -26.85 -16.52 -29.27
N ARG A 24 -25.89 -16.89 -28.42
CA ARG A 24 -25.81 -18.24 -27.85
C ARG A 24 -27.07 -18.62 -27.04
N ALA A 25 -27.66 -17.66 -26.33
CA ALA A 25 -28.90 -17.89 -25.59
C ALA A 25 -30.10 -18.10 -26.53
N LEU A 26 -30.12 -17.42 -27.69
CA LEU A 26 -31.17 -17.59 -28.70
C LEU A 26 -31.06 -18.91 -29.46
N ASP A 27 -29.86 -19.48 -29.60
CA ASP A 27 -29.68 -20.79 -30.22
C ASP A 27 -30.37 -21.92 -29.42
N LEU A 28 -30.66 -21.70 -28.14
CA LEU A 28 -31.41 -22.63 -27.27
C LEU A 28 -32.93 -22.47 -27.38
N VAL A 29 -33.41 -21.41 -28.04
CA VAL A 29 -34.84 -21.13 -28.18
C VAL A 29 -35.37 -21.87 -29.42
N PRO A 30 -36.55 -22.52 -29.33
CA PRO A 30 -37.15 -23.20 -30.48
C PRO A 30 -37.28 -22.30 -31.70
N ALA A 31 -36.93 -22.82 -32.88
CA ALA A 31 -36.91 -22.07 -34.14
C ALA A 31 -38.25 -21.41 -34.50
N SER A 32 -39.37 -21.92 -33.99
CA SER A 32 -40.70 -21.35 -34.17
C SER A 32 -40.84 -19.94 -33.57
N ALA A 33 -40.14 -19.63 -32.48
CA ALA A 33 -40.11 -18.30 -31.88
C ALA A 33 -39.05 -17.39 -32.53
N THR A 34 -37.96 -17.98 -33.04
CA THR A 34 -36.82 -17.24 -33.64
C THR A 34 -37.06 -16.87 -35.11
N GLN A 35 -38.05 -17.49 -35.76
CA GLN A 35 -38.42 -17.21 -37.15
C GLN A 35 -39.10 -15.85 -37.35
N ASP A 36 -39.78 -15.30 -36.34
CA ASP A 36 -40.41 -13.98 -36.42
C ASP A 36 -39.35 -12.88 -36.71
N PRO A 37 -39.44 -12.20 -37.87
CA PRO A 37 -38.54 -11.10 -38.23
C PRO A 37 -38.47 -9.99 -37.18
N THR A 38 -39.58 -9.72 -36.50
CA THR A 38 -39.70 -8.65 -35.50
C THR A 38 -38.89 -8.99 -34.25
N ILE A 39 -39.04 -10.21 -33.75
CA ILE A 39 -38.29 -10.73 -32.60
C ILE A 39 -36.80 -10.76 -32.91
N ARG A 40 -36.41 -11.24 -34.10
CA ARG A 40 -35.02 -11.24 -34.56
C ARG A 40 -34.43 -9.83 -34.60
N LEU A 41 -35.17 -8.86 -35.10
CA LEU A 41 -34.72 -7.46 -35.16
C LEU A 41 -34.57 -6.87 -33.75
N LEU A 42 -35.50 -7.18 -32.84
CA LEU A 42 -35.45 -6.75 -31.44
C LEU A 42 -34.17 -7.25 -30.76
N PHE A 43 -33.87 -8.54 -30.86
CA PHE A 43 -32.65 -9.11 -30.29
C PHE A 43 -31.38 -8.57 -30.94
N ARG A 44 -31.38 -8.32 -32.25
CA ARG A 44 -30.25 -7.65 -32.91
C ARG A 44 -30.00 -6.27 -32.32
N LYS A 45 -31.06 -5.46 -32.13
CA LYS A 45 -30.95 -4.14 -31.51
C LYS A 45 -30.45 -4.23 -30.07
N ILE A 46 -30.97 -5.15 -29.28
CA ILE A 46 -30.54 -5.37 -27.89
C ILE A 46 -29.05 -5.72 -27.86
N GLY A 47 -28.61 -6.69 -28.67
CA GLY A 47 -27.20 -7.08 -28.75
C GLY A 47 -26.28 -5.92 -29.12
N SER A 48 -26.66 -5.12 -30.12
CA SER A 48 -25.89 -3.93 -30.51
C SER A 48 -25.80 -2.88 -29.41
N GLN A 49 -26.88 -2.68 -28.63
CA GLN A 49 -26.87 -1.75 -27.51
C GLN A 49 -26.00 -2.26 -26.35
N LEU A 50 -26.05 -3.55 -26.03
CA LEU A 50 -25.17 -4.16 -25.01
C LEU A 50 -23.69 -3.93 -25.35
N ASP A 51 -23.29 -4.22 -26.59
CA ASP A 51 -21.90 -4.05 -27.00
C ASP A 51 -21.46 -2.58 -26.96
N ARG A 52 -22.35 -1.65 -27.36
CA ARG A 52 -22.09 -0.21 -27.27
C ARG A 52 -21.94 0.27 -25.82
N HIS A 53 -22.80 -0.22 -24.92
CA HIS A 53 -22.72 0.10 -23.50
C HIS A 53 -21.42 -0.44 -22.88
N ASN A 54 -21.05 -1.68 -23.18
CA ASN A 54 -19.80 -2.26 -22.70
C ASN A 54 -18.59 -1.46 -23.20
N PHE A 55 -18.57 -1.07 -24.47
CA PHE A 55 -17.51 -0.22 -25.01
C PHE A 55 -17.40 1.11 -24.25
N ASN A 56 -18.52 1.78 -24.00
CA ASN A 56 -18.53 3.05 -23.27
C ASN A 56 -18.05 2.87 -21.82
N ILE A 57 -18.47 1.80 -21.15
CA ILE A 57 -18.03 1.48 -19.79
C ILE A 57 -16.52 1.26 -19.77
N GLU A 58 -15.98 0.45 -20.68
CA GLU A 58 -14.54 0.21 -20.77
C GLU A 58 -13.75 1.48 -21.09
N GLN A 59 -14.28 2.33 -21.98
CA GLN A 59 -13.68 3.63 -22.28
C GLN A 59 -13.63 4.53 -21.03
N GLN A 60 -14.73 4.61 -20.27
CA GLN A 60 -14.81 5.38 -19.03
C GLN A 60 -13.88 4.82 -17.95
N ASN A 61 -13.84 3.50 -17.78
CA ASN A 61 -12.95 2.83 -16.83
C ASN A 61 -11.48 3.11 -17.15
N ARG A 62 -11.10 3.09 -18.43
CA ARG A 62 -9.75 3.45 -18.86
C ARG A 62 -9.43 4.91 -18.52
N GLN A 63 -10.37 5.82 -18.76
CA GLN A 63 -10.19 7.23 -18.42
C GLN A 63 -10.05 7.45 -16.90
N ILE A 64 -10.87 6.78 -16.10
CA ILE A 64 -10.77 6.80 -14.63
C ILE A 64 -9.40 6.30 -14.18
N SER A 65 -8.90 5.20 -14.75
CA SER A 65 -7.60 4.64 -14.38
C SER A 65 -6.44 5.61 -14.69
N VAL A 66 -6.49 6.30 -15.84
CA VAL A 66 -5.51 7.32 -16.20
C VAL A 66 -5.56 8.50 -15.23
N LEU A 67 -6.76 9.04 -14.97
CA LEU A 67 -6.95 10.16 -14.05
C LEU A 67 -6.54 9.84 -12.62
N GLN A 68 -6.79 8.60 -12.15
CA GLN A 68 -6.36 8.13 -10.84
C GLN A 68 -4.84 8.13 -10.73
N ARG A 69 -4.14 7.61 -11.77
CA ARG A 69 -2.67 7.64 -11.81
C ARG A 69 -2.12 9.06 -11.80
N GLU A 70 -2.66 9.94 -12.63
CA GLU A 70 -2.27 11.35 -12.65
C GLU A 70 -2.49 12.02 -11.29
N ASN A 71 -3.59 11.71 -10.60
CA ASN A 71 -3.88 12.24 -9.27
C ASN A 71 -2.90 11.68 -8.20
N GLU A 72 -2.52 10.41 -8.30
CA GLU A 72 -1.51 9.81 -7.43
C GLU A 72 -0.12 10.45 -7.61
N GLU A 73 0.27 10.73 -8.84
CA GLU A 73 1.53 11.39 -9.16
C GLU A 73 1.54 12.85 -8.71
N ASN A 74 0.45 13.58 -8.95
CA ASN A 74 0.29 14.99 -8.59
C ASN A 74 -0.07 15.19 -7.13
N ARG A 75 -0.45 14.13 -6.41
CA ARG A 75 -0.76 14.25 -4.99
C ARG A 75 0.49 14.76 -4.28
N PRO A 76 0.41 15.91 -3.59
CA PRO A 76 1.56 16.39 -2.84
C PRO A 76 1.88 15.31 -1.81
N LYS A 77 3.07 14.69 -1.94
CA LYS A 77 3.66 13.79 -0.96
C LYS A 77 3.97 14.63 0.28
N ARG A 78 2.92 15.05 1.00
CA ARG A 78 3.03 15.94 2.14
C ARG A 78 3.97 15.28 3.12
N ARG A 79 5.17 15.85 3.28
CA ARG A 79 6.09 15.47 4.34
C ARG A 79 5.29 15.56 5.64
N LYS A 80 5.24 14.47 6.40
CA LYS A 80 4.51 14.41 7.66
C LYS A 80 4.94 15.63 8.49
N LYS A 81 4.02 16.51 8.85
CA LYS A 81 4.33 17.66 9.70
C LYS A 81 4.95 17.08 10.98
N VAL A 82 6.24 17.33 11.20
CA VAL A 82 6.91 16.89 12.41
C VAL A 82 6.27 17.66 13.55
N ILE A 83 5.46 16.96 14.35
CA ILE A 83 4.90 17.51 15.58
C ILE A 83 6.06 17.45 16.57
N TYR A 84 6.74 18.58 16.76
CA TYR A 84 7.77 18.71 17.77
C TYR A 84 7.10 18.59 19.14
N ASN A 85 7.39 17.50 19.86
CA ASN A 85 6.93 17.34 21.23
C ASN A 85 8.03 17.86 22.18
N PRO A 86 7.88 19.07 22.77
CA PRO A 86 8.88 19.60 23.68
C PRO A 86 9.10 18.69 24.90
N ASN A 87 8.07 17.97 25.34
CA ASN A 87 8.16 17.06 26.50
C ASN A 87 8.99 15.80 26.21
N ALA A 88 9.22 15.45 24.95
CA ALA A 88 10.05 14.30 24.59
C ALA A 88 11.54 14.55 24.90
N GLU A 89 12.00 15.81 24.86
CA GLU A 89 13.35 16.18 25.29
C GLU A 89 13.46 16.15 26.83
N PHE A 90 12.43 16.62 27.54
CA PHE A 90 12.39 16.57 29.02
C PHE A 90 12.37 15.13 29.55
N ALA A 91 11.72 14.19 28.84
CA ALA A 91 11.70 12.78 29.20
C ALA A 91 13.10 12.13 29.26
N LYS A 92 14.11 12.72 28.60
CA LYS A 92 15.50 12.22 28.60
C LYS A 92 16.32 12.69 29.81
N ILE A 93 15.86 13.71 30.55
CA ILE A 93 16.61 14.29 31.67
C ILE A 93 17.00 13.26 32.74
N PRO A 94 16.12 12.34 33.19
CA PRO A 94 16.49 11.31 34.15
C PRO A 94 17.59 10.38 33.64
N ALA A 95 17.56 10.02 32.35
CA ALA A 95 18.56 9.16 31.73
C ALA A 95 19.92 9.88 31.64
N ILE A 96 19.94 11.16 31.28
CA ILE A 96 21.15 11.99 31.24
C ILE A 96 21.75 12.12 32.65
N LYS A 97 20.92 12.37 33.67
CA LYS A 97 21.36 12.45 35.07
C LYS A 97 22.00 11.14 35.52
N LYS A 98 21.34 10.01 35.26
CA LYS A 98 21.85 8.67 35.60
C LYS A 98 23.18 8.37 34.91
N ALA A 99 23.31 8.71 33.62
CA ALA A 99 24.56 8.53 32.88
C ALA A 99 25.70 9.37 33.46
N ARG A 100 25.42 10.63 33.83
CA ARG A 100 26.40 11.52 34.47
C ARG A 100 26.87 10.97 35.82
N GLU A 101 25.95 10.49 36.64
CA GLU A 101 26.27 9.85 37.92
C GLU A 101 27.14 8.60 37.74
N GLN A 102 26.80 7.75 36.76
CA GLN A 102 27.58 6.55 36.44
C GLN A 102 29.00 6.91 35.96
N MET A 103 29.13 7.92 35.11
CA MET A 103 30.41 8.42 34.62
C MET A 103 31.28 8.99 35.76
N TRP A 104 30.67 9.72 36.70
CA TRP A 104 31.38 10.25 37.87
C TRP A 104 31.91 9.14 38.78
N ARG A 105 31.12 8.07 38.97
CA ARG A 105 31.55 6.90 39.75
C ARG A 105 32.71 6.15 39.12
N THR A 106 32.72 6.02 37.79
CA THR A 106 33.76 5.31 37.05
C THR A 106 35.05 6.11 36.93
N LEU A 107 34.96 7.38 36.53
CA LEU A 107 36.15 8.22 36.28
C LEU A 107 36.79 8.75 37.56
N GLN A 108 36.04 8.81 38.67
CA GLN A 108 36.46 9.38 39.96
C GLN A 108 37.31 10.66 39.78
N PRO A 109 36.76 11.69 39.11
CA PRO A 109 37.56 12.80 38.60
C PRO A 109 38.33 13.55 39.68
N GLU A 110 37.78 13.67 40.89
CA GLU A 110 38.49 14.29 42.03
C GLU A 110 39.71 13.50 42.48
N ARG A 111 39.60 12.17 42.57
CA ARG A 111 40.74 11.31 42.92
C ARG A 111 41.81 11.36 41.85
N THR A 112 41.42 11.28 40.58
CA THR A 112 42.34 11.37 39.44
C THR A 112 43.03 12.73 39.40
N ALA A 113 42.28 13.83 39.57
CA ALA A 113 42.84 15.18 39.61
C ALA A 113 43.81 15.38 40.79
N ASN A 114 43.46 14.89 41.98
CA ASN A 114 44.35 14.97 43.15
C ASN A 114 45.62 14.12 42.99
N ARG A 115 45.52 12.98 42.30
CA ARG A 115 46.69 12.16 41.95
C ARG A 115 47.59 12.88 40.96
N VAL A 116 47.02 13.42 39.87
CA VAL A 116 47.75 14.18 38.84
C VAL A 116 48.43 15.41 39.42
N LYS A 117 47.78 16.16 40.31
CA LYS A 117 48.37 17.34 40.98
C LYS A 117 49.60 17.03 41.82
N LYS A 118 49.77 15.78 42.28
CA LYS A 118 50.91 15.34 43.09
C LYS A 118 52.07 14.79 42.26
N LEU A 119 51.84 14.55 40.96
CA LEU A 119 52.87 14.06 40.04
C LEU A 119 53.72 15.22 39.53
N LYS A 120 55.01 14.96 39.26
CA LYS A 120 55.87 15.94 38.60
C LYS A 120 55.57 15.94 37.09
N LEU A 121 55.95 17.02 36.40
CA LEU A 121 55.75 17.16 34.95
C LEU A 121 56.36 15.98 34.17
N GLU A 122 57.52 15.52 34.63
CA GLU A 122 58.26 14.38 34.07
C GLU A 122 57.46 13.07 34.12
N ASP A 123 56.67 12.85 35.16
CA ASP A 123 55.84 11.63 35.34
C ASP A 123 54.58 11.65 34.45
N LEU A 124 54.16 12.83 33.98
CA LEU A 124 52.97 13.02 33.15
C LEU A 124 53.28 12.88 31.66
N CYS A 125 54.54 13.04 31.27
CA CYS A 125 55.00 12.89 29.90
C CYS A 125 55.29 11.42 29.59
N THR A 126 54.34 10.75 28.92
CA THR A 126 54.59 9.43 28.34
C THR A 126 55.17 9.57 26.94
N GLN A 127 56.37 9.03 26.72
CA GLN A 127 57.01 9.00 25.41
C GLN A 127 56.43 7.84 24.59
N PHE A 128 55.52 8.16 23.68
CA PHE A 128 54.99 7.17 22.73
C PHE A 128 55.95 7.04 21.56
N HIS A 129 56.52 5.86 21.38
CA HIS A 129 57.25 5.51 20.16
C HIS A 129 56.25 4.93 19.17
N LEU A 130 55.99 5.65 18.09
CA LEU A 130 55.22 5.12 16.97
C LEU A 130 56.15 4.23 16.14
N ASN A 131 55.97 2.90 16.25
CA ASN A 131 56.58 1.96 15.32
C ASN A 131 55.87 2.09 13.96
N ILE A 132 56.48 2.88 13.07
CA ILE A 132 56.09 2.93 11.66
C ILE A 132 56.98 1.91 10.95
N HIS A 133 56.42 0.75 10.64
CA HIS A 133 57.00 -0.25 9.75
C HIS A 133 56.44 -0.09 8.34
#